data_AF-A0A0L7RKL3-F1
#
_entry.id   AF-A0A0L7RKL3-F1
#
_cell.length_a   1.000
_cell.length_b   1.000
_cell.length_c   1.000
_cell.angle_alpha   90.00
_cell.angle_beta   90.00
_cell.angle_gamma   90.00
#
_symmetry.space_group_name_H-M   'P 1'
#
loop_
_entity.id
_entity.type
_entity.pdbx_description
1 polymer ?
#
loop_
_entity_poly.entity_id
_entity_poly.type
_entity_poly.pdbx_seq_one_letter_code
_entity_poly.pdbx_strand_id
1 'polypeptide(L)'
;MFFIFAQCGGNANAAAVRYRELHPGKHAPRAAVFRRLAARLYSSGSFQPDRTGTGRSCRIPTARLDAVFAEFDRDGTQSVREIGRRLGVSRTTVHRQLQDQGMRPYKYVRVQTLHPRDYVQRMKYSRWLLGEIERNPSFCRYVLWTDEALFTRGGCFNAHNSHVWGDENPIAIRPHAIQGHWSVNLWAGICDDFVVGPYILPDRLNGPTYIHFLEHVLPGLLEEIPLEIRRNMYFQHDGASAHYAANVRTYLDEAFRDRWIGRGGSVPWPPRSPDMNPLDFFFWGHLKTAVYRDPMATRDEVVARIHGAVATISRDTLRRVQYNIRRRAEACIEVRGGHIEPILATLA
;
A
#
# COMPACT_ATOMS: atom_id res chain seq x y z
N MET A 1 15.58 32.25 43.13
CA MET A 1 14.37 32.71 43.85
C MET A 1 14.18 31.98 45.19
N PHE A 2 14.08 30.64 45.23
CA PHE A 2 13.94 29.90 46.50
C PHE A 2 15.14 30.07 47.45
N PHE A 3 16.37 30.11 46.92
CA PHE A 3 17.57 30.38 47.72
C PHE A 3 17.53 31.72 48.47
N ILE A 4 17.03 32.79 47.84
CA ILE A 4 16.86 34.10 48.48
C ILE A 4 15.80 34.03 49.60
N PHE A 5 14.76 33.23 49.40
CA PHE A 5 13.75 32.98 50.42
C PHE A 5 14.30 32.21 51.63
N ALA A 6 15.15 31.21 51.40
CA ALA A 6 15.84 30.49 52.47
C ALA A 6 16.83 31.38 53.24
N GLN A 7 17.60 32.22 52.55
CA GLN A 7 18.51 33.20 53.16
C GLN A 7 17.79 34.25 54.02
N CYS A 8 16.53 34.56 53.69
CA CYS A 8 15.68 35.44 54.48
C CYS A 8 14.89 34.69 55.58
N GLY A 9 15.31 33.49 55.96
CA GLY A 9 14.69 32.72 57.05
C GLY A 9 13.24 32.33 56.78
N GLY A 10 12.84 32.17 55.51
CA GLY A 10 11.46 31.88 55.13
C GLY A 10 10.51 33.09 55.16
N ASN A 11 11.02 34.31 55.33
CA ASN A 11 10.21 35.52 55.24
C ASN A 11 10.04 35.97 53.77
N ALA A 12 8.82 35.80 53.25
CA ALA A 12 8.50 36.08 51.85
C ALA A 12 8.58 37.56 51.46
N ASN A 13 8.32 38.47 52.42
CA ASN A 13 8.39 39.91 52.17
C ASN A 13 9.85 40.37 52.13
N ALA A 14 10.66 39.93 53.09
CA ALA A 14 12.10 40.18 53.10
C ALA A 14 12.79 39.59 51.85
N ALA A 15 12.39 38.39 51.42
CA ALA A 15 12.89 37.77 50.20
C ALA A 15 12.55 38.56 48.94
N ALA A 16 11.35 39.16 48.86
CA ALA A 16 10.95 39.98 47.73
C ALA A 16 11.71 41.32 47.65
N VAL A 17 12.01 41.93 48.81
CA VAL A 17 12.85 43.13 48.90
C VAL A 17 14.28 42.79 48.49
N ARG A 18 14.88 41.76 49.09
CA ARG A 18 16.24 41.32 48.79
C ARG A 18 16.40 40.88 47.33
N TYR A 19 15.38 40.27 46.72
CA TYR A 19 15.40 39.92 45.30
C TYR A 19 15.45 41.17 44.40
N ARG A 20 14.78 42.26 44.79
CA ARG A 20 14.78 43.52 44.05
C ARG A 20 16.15 44.20 44.13
N GLU A 21 16.80 44.14 45.29
CA GLU A 21 18.15 44.67 45.52
C GLU A 21 19.21 43.89 44.71
N LEU A 22 19.11 42.56 44.68
CA LEU A 22 20.05 41.70 43.95
C LEU A 22 19.86 41.73 42.42
N HIS A 23 18.69 42.17 41.93
CA HIS A 23 18.34 42.17 40.51
C HIS A 23 17.68 43.49 40.08
N PRO A 24 18.40 44.62 40.12
CA PRO A 24 17.88 45.91 39.67
C PRO A 24 17.49 45.87 38.19
N GLY A 25 16.35 46.48 37.85
CA GLY A 25 15.82 46.54 36.47
C GLY A 25 14.94 45.36 36.03
N LYS A 26 14.84 44.27 36.81
CA LYS A 26 13.92 43.15 36.52
C LYS A 26 12.61 43.28 37.31
N HIS A 27 11.50 42.81 36.74
CA HIS A 27 10.23 42.75 37.48
C HIS A 27 10.39 41.81 38.68
N ALA A 28 10.41 42.39 39.89
CA ALA A 28 10.57 41.63 41.12
C ALA A 28 9.31 40.77 41.40
N PRO A 29 9.46 39.48 41.75
CA PRO A 29 8.35 38.64 42.18
C PRO A 29 7.72 39.19 43.46
N ARG A 30 6.39 39.16 43.55
CA ARG A 30 5.67 39.51 44.80
C ARG A 30 5.91 38.43 45.86
N ALA A 31 5.78 38.78 47.14
CA ALA A 31 5.91 37.85 48.27
C ALA A 31 5.02 36.59 48.13
N ALA A 32 3.84 36.71 47.52
CA ALA A 32 2.94 35.58 47.25
C ALA A 32 3.54 34.52 46.30
N VAL A 33 4.49 34.90 45.44
CA VAL A 33 5.18 33.95 44.54
C VAL A 33 6.18 33.12 45.35
N PHE A 34 6.93 33.74 46.26
CA PHE A 34 7.83 33.03 47.17
C PHE A 34 7.09 32.04 48.08
N ARG A 35 5.94 32.46 48.66
CA ARG A 35 5.08 31.58 49.47
C ARG A 35 4.57 30.37 48.69
N ARG A 36 4.04 30.59 47.47
CA ARG A 36 3.55 29.49 46.62
C ARG A 36 4.66 28.54 46.21
N LEU A 37 5.85 29.07 45.93
CA LEU A 37 7.00 28.26 45.51
C LEU A 37 7.54 27.40 46.66
N ALA A 38 7.58 27.95 47.88
CA ALA A 38 7.93 27.20 49.09
C ALA A 38 6.87 26.16 49.45
N ALA A 39 5.59 26.53 49.42
CA ALA A 39 4.49 25.60 49.70
C ALA A 39 4.53 24.38 48.77
N ARG A 40 4.77 24.59 47.47
CA ARG A 40 4.91 23.48 46.50
C ARG A 40 6.11 22.60 46.79
N LEU A 41 7.26 23.19 47.11
CA LEU A 41 8.44 22.39 47.44
C LEU A 41 8.20 21.51 48.68
N TYR A 42 7.57 22.07 49.72
CA TYR A 42 7.26 21.31 50.94
C TYR A 42 6.16 20.27 50.75
N SER A 43 5.19 20.50 49.86
CA SER A 43 4.06 19.59 49.68
C SER A 43 4.29 18.51 48.62
N SER A 44 5.05 18.79 47.56
CA SER A 44 5.23 17.88 46.41
C SER A 44 6.69 17.64 46.02
N GLY A 45 7.66 18.24 46.71
CA GLY A 45 9.08 18.13 46.36
C GLY A 45 9.45 18.78 45.02
N SER A 46 8.51 19.49 44.37
CA SER A 46 8.69 20.05 43.04
C SER A 46 8.35 21.54 43.02
N PHE A 47 9.12 22.31 42.24
CA PHE A 47 8.81 23.72 41.96
C PHE A 47 7.75 23.91 40.87
N GLN A 48 7.42 22.84 40.12
CA GLN A 48 6.42 22.88 39.06
C GLN A 48 4.99 22.77 39.63
N PRO A 49 4.01 23.48 39.07
CA PRO A 49 2.61 23.31 39.45
C PRO A 49 2.11 21.92 39.01
N ASP A 50 1.35 21.26 39.89
CA ASP A 50 0.61 20.06 39.54
C ASP A 50 -0.47 20.41 38.51
N ARG A 51 -0.43 19.73 37.36
CA ARG A 51 -1.37 19.90 36.24
C ARG A 51 -2.31 18.71 36.11
N THR A 52 -2.30 17.77 37.06
CA THR A 52 -3.27 16.67 37.08
C THR A 52 -4.67 17.24 37.26
N GLY A 53 -5.61 16.84 36.39
CA GLY A 53 -7.01 17.32 36.43
C GLY A 53 -7.29 18.68 35.79
N THR A 54 -6.29 19.42 35.29
CA THR A 54 -6.54 20.66 34.52
C THR A 54 -6.76 20.35 33.04
N GLY A 55 -7.98 19.92 32.71
CA GLY A 55 -8.47 19.73 31.34
C GLY A 55 -9.99 19.90 31.28
N ARG A 56 -10.54 20.32 30.13
CA ARG A 56 -12.00 20.36 29.94
C ARG A 56 -12.59 18.96 30.11
N SER A 57 -13.43 18.79 31.13
CA SER A 57 -14.30 17.61 31.29
C SER A 57 -15.20 17.48 30.06
N CYS A 58 -14.95 16.48 29.22
CA CYS A 58 -15.86 16.11 28.14
C CYS A 58 -16.78 15.00 28.67
N ARG A 59 -17.86 15.38 29.36
CA ARG A 59 -18.91 14.44 29.79
C ARG A 59 -19.74 14.01 28.58
N ILE A 60 -19.29 12.99 27.87
CA ILE A 60 -20.18 12.15 27.05
C ILE A 60 -20.52 10.93 27.92
N PRO A 61 -21.81 10.59 28.12
CA PRO A 61 -22.20 9.43 28.91
C PRO A 61 -21.59 8.15 28.32
N THR A 62 -20.99 7.29 29.15
CA THR A 62 -20.40 6.01 28.75
C THR A 62 -21.38 5.14 27.94
N ALA A 63 -22.66 5.15 28.31
CA ALA A 63 -23.72 4.44 27.58
C ALA A 63 -23.91 4.87 26.11
N ARG A 64 -23.57 6.12 25.75
CA ARG A 64 -23.59 6.58 24.35
C ARG A 64 -22.33 6.15 23.59
N LEU A 65 -21.25 5.83 24.31
CA LEU A 65 -20.00 5.31 23.73
C LEU A 65 -20.21 3.86 23.30
N ASP A 66 -20.76 3.04 24.19
CA ASP A 66 -21.02 1.62 23.92
C ASP A 66 -22.00 1.45 22.74
N ALA A 67 -22.96 2.37 22.59
CA ALA A 67 -23.87 2.40 21.44
C ALA A 67 -23.18 2.76 20.11
N VAL A 68 -22.16 3.64 20.14
CA VAL A 68 -21.35 3.94 18.94
C VAL A 68 -20.57 2.70 18.53
N PHE A 69 -19.95 2.00 19.48
CA PHE A 69 -19.15 0.80 19.20
C PHE A 69 -20.01 -0.36 18.69
N ALA A 70 -21.17 -0.62 19.31
CA ALA A 70 -22.09 -1.66 18.86
C ALA A 70 -22.60 -1.47 17.41
N GLU A 71 -22.69 -0.23 16.92
CA GLU A 71 -23.04 0.05 15.51
C GLU A 71 -21.87 -0.25 14.57
N PHE A 72 -20.63 0.11 14.94
CA PHE A 72 -19.44 -0.19 14.12
C PHE A 72 -19.07 -1.69 14.13
N ASP A 73 -19.34 -2.41 15.23
CA ASP A 73 -19.18 -3.86 15.30
C ASP A 73 -20.20 -4.59 14.43
N ARG A 74 -21.42 -4.03 14.30
CA ARG A 74 -22.47 -4.58 13.43
C ARG A 74 -22.18 -4.32 11.95
N ASP A 75 -21.69 -3.13 11.63
CA ASP A 75 -21.44 -2.69 10.26
C ASP A 75 -20.35 -1.61 10.21
N GLY A 76 -19.11 -2.06 10.02
CA GLY A 76 -17.93 -1.19 9.91
C GLY A 76 -17.87 -0.30 8.66
N THR A 77 -18.86 -0.37 7.77
CA THR A 77 -18.93 0.45 6.55
C THR A 77 -19.65 1.79 6.75
N GLN A 78 -20.25 1.98 7.93
CA GLN A 78 -21.07 3.14 8.21
C GLN A 78 -20.27 4.44 8.36
N SER A 79 -20.87 5.53 7.91
CA SER A 79 -20.26 6.85 8.00
C SER A 79 -20.25 7.36 9.45
N VAL A 80 -19.09 7.82 9.92
CA VAL A 80 -18.92 8.54 11.19
C VAL A 80 -19.91 9.71 11.34
N ARG A 81 -20.26 10.35 10.22
CA ARG A 81 -21.25 11.45 10.21
C ARG A 81 -22.68 10.95 10.40
N GLU A 82 -23.00 9.80 9.82
CA GLU A 82 -24.34 9.22 9.89
C GLU A 82 -24.62 8.65 11.28
N ILE A 83 -23.65 7.90 11.85
CA ILE A 83 -23.72 7.41 13.23
C ILE A 83 -23.80 8.58 14.22
N GLY A 84 -23.03 9.65 13.99
CA GLY A 84 -23.13 10.87 14.78
C GLY A 84 -24.53 11.49 14.76
N ARG A 85 -25.19 11.55 13.59
CA ARG A 85 -26.59 12.00 13.51
C ARG A 85 -27.55 11.06 14.24
N ARG A 86 -27.41 9.75 14.03
CA ARG A 86 -28.30 8.71 14.57
C ARG A 86 -28.26 8.64 16.10
N LEU A 87 -27.07 8.80 16.68
CA LEU A 87 -26.83 8.71 18.13
C LEU A 87 -26.80 10.08 18.83
N GLY A 88 -26.98 11.18 18.09
CA GLY A 88 -26.94 12.54 18.64
C GLY A 88 -25.56 12.93 19.17
N VAL A 89 -24.49 12.40 18.57
CA VAL A 89 -23.09 12.60 18.96
C VAL A 89 -22.35 13.37 17.87
N SER A 90 -21.49 14.32 18.24
CA SER A 90 -20.73 15.08 17.24
C SER A 90 -19.80 14.15 16.42
N ARG A 91 -19.67 14.40 15.11
CA ARG A 91 -18.73 13.66 14.25
C ARG A 91 -17.32 13.58 14.83
N THR A 92 -16.84 14.70 15.37
CA THR A 92 -15.52 14.83 16.00
C THR A 92 -15.36 13.94 17.22
N THR A 93 -16.44 13.77 17.98
CA THR A 93 -16.49 12.89 19.15
C THR A 93 -16.41 11.43 18.74
N VAL A 94 -17.24 10.99 17.79
CA VAL A 94 -17.21 9.62 17.24
C VAL A 94 -15.82 9.31 16.67
N HIS A 95 -15.25 10.24 15.90
CA HIS A 95 -13.92 10.06 15.31
C HIS A 95 -12.80 9.93 16.36
N ARG A 96 -12.80 10.76 17.40
CA ARG A 96 -11.81 10.67 18.48
C ARG A 96 -11.91 9.33 19.21
N GLN A 97 -13.14 8.85 19.45
CA GLN A 97 -13.38 7.58 20.14
C GLN A 97 -12.90 6.37 19.35
N LEU A 98 -13.13 6.35 18.04
CA LEU A 98 -12.58 5.32 17.17
C LEU A 98 -11.04 5.31 17.22
N GLN A 99 -10.40 6.49 17.23
CA GLN A 99 -8.95 6.61 17.35
C GLN A 99 -8.40 6.15 18.72
N ASP A 100 -9.07 6.50 19.83
CA ASP A 100 -8.65 6.10 21.18
C ASP A 100 -8.71 4.58 21.39
N GLN A 101 -9.56 3.87 20.63
CA GLN A 101 -9.66 2.40 20.63
C GLN A 101 -8.78 1.72 19.56
N GLY A 102 -7.95 2.49 18.85
CA GLY A 102 -7.08 1.95 17.81
C GLY A 102 -7.78 1.60 16.49
N MET A 103 -9.08 1.92 16.34
CA MET A 103 -9.81 1.73 15.09
C MET A 103 -9.42 2.81 14.08
N ARG A 104 -8.94 2.37 12.92
CA ARG A 104 -8.50 3.24 11.82
C ARG A 104 -9.45 3.09 10.62
N PRO A 105 -9.77 4.19 9.93
CA PRO A 105 -10.50 4.11 8.68
C PRO A 105 -9.62 3.44 7.62
N TYR A 106 -10.01 2.24 7.18
CA TYR A 106 -9.37 1.57 6.05
C TYR A 106 -10.01 2.04 4.75
N LYS A 107 -9.20 2.27 3.72
CA LYS A 107 -9.73 2.56 2.39
C LYS A 107 -10.27 1.29 1.75
N TYR A 108 -11.43 1.40 1.11
CA TYR A 108 -11.93 0.35 0.23
C TYR A 108 -10.94 0.13 -0.92
N VAL A 109 -10.36 -1.06 -0.98
CA VAL A 109 -9.67 -1.55 -2.17
C VAL A 109 -10.73 -2.08 -3.11
N ARG A 110 -10.84 -1.50 -4.32
CA ARG A 110 -11.67 -2.10 -5.38
C ARG A 110 -10.96 -3.34 -5.88
N VAL A 111 -11.49 -4.50 -5.52
CA VAL A 111 -11.09 -5.80 -6.06
C VAL A 111 -12.13 -6.26 -7.07
N GLN A 112 -11.71 -7.03 -8.09
CA GLN A 112 -12.66 -7.64 -9.03
C GLN A 112 -13.61 -8.56 -8.27
N THR A 113 -14.90 -8.52 -8.60
CA THR A 113 -15.88 -9.44 -8.00
C THR A 113 -15.54 -10.88 -8.38
N LEU A 114 -15.19 -11.69 -7.39
CA LEU A 114 -14.98 -13.13 -7.56
C LEU A 114 -16.32 -13.83 -7.68
N HIS A 115 -16.43 -14.72 -8.66
CA HIS A 115 -17.54 -15.67 -8.76
C HIS A 115 -17.23 -16.97 -8.02
N PRO A 116 -18.25 -17.74 -7.59
CA PRO A 116 -18.05 -18.99 -6.84
C PRO A 116 -17.09 -19.99 -7.48
N ARG A 117 -17.01 -20.03 -8.82
CA ARG A 117 -16.09 -20.90 -9.55
C ARG A 117 -14.63 -20.47 -9.44
N ASP A 118 -14.37 -19.18 -9.23
CA ASP A 118 -13.01 -18.63 -9.18
C ASP A 118 -12.27 -19.10 -7.94
N TYR A 119 -12.96 -19.17 -6.79
CA TYR A 119 -12.38 -19.63 -5.52
C TYR A 119 -11.68 -20.98 -5.67
N VAL A 120 -12.35 -21.94 -6.31
CA VAL A 120 -11.79 -23.28 -6.53
C VAL A 120 -10.56 -23.23 -7.44
N GLN A 121 -10.60 -22.44 -8.52
CA GLN A 121 -9.47 -22.33 -9.44
C GLN A 121 -8.27 -21.64 -8.78
N ARG A 122 -8.51 -20.58 -8.00
CA ARG A 122 -7.49 -19.87 -7.23
C ARG A 122 -6.82 -20.77 -6.20
N MET A 123 -7.59 -21.58 -5.48
CA MET A 123 -7.01 -22.58 -4.56
C MET A 123 -6.23 -23.67 -5.29
N LYS A 124 -6.75 -24.18 -6.43
CA LYS A 124 -6.05 -25.20 -7.22
C LYS A 124 -4.70 -24.70 -7.70
N TYR A 125 -4.67 -23.48 -8.26
CA TYR A 125 -3.43 -22.83 -8.68
C TYR A 125 -2.48 -22.62 -7.50
N SER A 126 -2.98 -22.08 -6.37
CA SER A 126 -2.15 -21.83 -5.19
C SER A 126 -1.52 -23.10 -4.63
N ARG A 127 -2.28 -24.20 -4.57
CA ARG A 127 -1.75 -25.51 -4.13
C ARG A 127 -0.71 -26.06 -5.10
N TRP A 128 -0.95 -25.93 -6.40
CA TRP A 128 0.03 -26.33 -7.41
C TRP A 128 1.32 -25.53 -7.25
N LEU A 129 1.23 -24.20 -7.17
CA LEU A 129 2.37 -23.30 -7.04
C LEU A 129 3.18 -23.59 -5.77
N LEU A 130 2.51 -23.77 -4.62
CA LEU A 130 3.19 -24.14 -3.38
C LEU A 130 3.83 -25.52 -3.48
N GLY A 131 3.19 -26.49 -4.14
CA GLY A 131 3.79 -27.80 -4.39
C GLY A 131 5.05 -27.73 -5.26
N GLU A 132 5.09 -26.86 -6.28
CA GLU A 132 6.33 -26.62 -7.04
C GLU A 132 7.42 -25.96 -6.20
N ILE A 133 7.05 -24.98 -5.36
CA ILE A 133 7.98 -24.31 -4.44
C ILE A 133 8.53 -25.28 -3.39
N GLU A 134 7.72 -26.23 -2.91
CA GLU A 134 8.17 -27.29 -1.99
C GLU A 134 9.17 -28.24 -2.65
N ARG A 135 8.94 -28.61 -3.92
CA ARG A 135 9.88 -29.45 -4.69
C ARG A 135 11.17 -28.71 -5.03
N ASN A 136 11.05 -27.44 -5.37
CA ASN A 136 12.16 -26.57 -5.73
C ASN A 136 11.95 -25.19 -5.09
N PRO A 137 12.65 -24.87 -3.99
CA PRO A 137 12.52 -23.56 -3.34
C PRO A 137 12.83 -22.37 -4.25
N SER A 138 13.57 -22.60 -5.35
CA SER A 138 13.87 -21.59 -6.37
C SER A 138 12.90 -21.61 -7.55
N PHE A 139 11.77 -22.31 -7.48
CA PHE A 139 10.84 -22.45 -8.62
C PHE A 139 10.43 -21.11 -9.24
N CYS A 140 10.07 -20.11 -8.41
CA CYS A 140 9.63 -18.80 -8.89
C CYS A 140 10.70 -18.02 -9.67
N ARG A 141 12.00 -18.32 -9.48
CA ARG A 141 13.10 -17.78 -10.30
C ARG A 141 12.97 -18.17 -11.77
N TYR A 142 12.38 -19.33 -12.03
CA TYR A 142 12.17 -19.84 -13.38
C TYR A 142 10.84 -19.41 -13.98
N VAL A 143 9.98 -18.65 -13.28
CA VAL A 143 8.73 -18.16 -13.87
C VAL A 143 8.96 -16.78 -14.47
N LEU A 144 8.73 -16.64 -15.77
CA LEU A 144 8.56 -15.34 -16.43
C LEU A 144 7.11 -14.90 -16.25
N TRP A 145 6.90 -14.03 -15.27
CA TRP A 145 5.63 -13.35 -15.03
C TRP A 145 5.46 -12.26 -16.06
N THR A 146 4.29 -12.17 -16.71
CA THR A 146 4.05 -11.15 -17.74
C THR A 146 2.66 -10.54 -17.55
N ASP A 147 2.53 -9.29 -18.00
CA ASP A 147 1.25 -8.59 -18.03
C ASP A 147 1.32 -7.36 -18.96
N GLU A 148 0.14 -6.81 -19.26
CA GLU A 148 -0.02 -5.57 -20.01
C GLU A 148 -0.73 -4.48 -19.18
N ALA A 149 -0.22 -3.25 -19.28
CA ALA A 149 -0.86 -2.08 -18.68
C ALA A 149 -1.02 -0.92 -19.65
N LEU A 150 -2.22 -0.33 -19.66
CA LEU A 150 -2.52 0.87 -20.43
C LEU A 150 -2.18 2.13 -19.62
N PHE A 151 -1.33 2.99 -20.18
CA PHE A 151 -1.03 4.33 -19.68
C PHE A 151 -1.75 5.37 -20.52
N THR A 152 -2.44 6.32 -19.89
CA THR A 152 -3.16 7.40 -20.58
C THR A 152 -2.85 8.76 -19.96
N ARG A 153 -3.11 9.84 -20.69
CA ARG A 153 -2.88 11.23 -20.22
C ARG A 153 -3.64 11.57 -18.94
N GLY A 154 -4.88 11.11 -18.80
CA GLY A 154 -5.74 11.40 -17.65
C GLY A 154 -5.35 10.65 -16.37
N GLY A 155 -4.29 9.83 -16.42
CA GLY A 155 -4.11 8.76 -15.46
C GLY A 155 -4.96 7.55 -15.84
N CYS A 156 -4.41 6.35 -15.65
CA CYS A 156 -5.14 5.12 -15.94
C CYS A 156 -6.19 4.88 -14.84
N PHE A 157 -7.46 4.89 -15.20
CA PHE A 157 -8.50 4.14 -14.49
C PHE A 157 -8.50 2.69 -15.01
N ASN A 158 -7.44 1.94 -14.71
CA ASN A 158 -7.59 0.48 -14.61
C ASN A 158 -7.96 0.21 -13.16
N ALA A 159 -9.26 0.14 -12.87
CA ALA A 159 -9.77 -0.20 -11.53
C ALA A 159 -9.24 -1.55 -10.99
N HIS A 160 -8.56 -2.33 -11.84
CA HIS A 160 -7.94 -3.62 -11.55
C HIS A 160 -6.47 -3.51 -11.12
N ASN A 161 -5.75 -2.45 -11.53
CA ASN A 161 -4.30 -2.31 -11.35
C ASN A 161 -3.95 -1.02 -10.59
N SER A 162 -4.93 -0.44 -9.88
CA SER A 162 -4.76 0.76 -9.06
C SER A 162 -4.61 0.37 -7.59
N HIS A 163 -3.51 -0.31 -7.28
CA HIS A 163 -3.04 -0.50 -5.90
C HIS A 163 -1.97 0.56 -5.62
N VAL A 164 -2.27 1.47 -4.70
CA VAL A 164 -1.29 2.42 -4.18
C VAL A 164 -0.70 1.79 -2.93
N TRP A 165 0.59 1.45 -2.97
CA TRP A 165 1.36 0.99 -1.82
C TRP A 165 2.26 2.13 -1.33
N GLY A 166 2.13 2.48 -0.06
CA GLY A 166 2.95 3.51 0.61
C GLY A 166 2.52 3.64 2.07
N ASP A 167 3.47 3.98 2.95
CA ASP A 167 3.23 4.19 4.39
C ASP A 167 2.30 5.38 4.67
N GLU A 168 2.17 6.29 3.69
CA GLU A 168 1.21 7.38 3.71
C GLU A 168 0.30 7.36 2.48
N ASN A 169 -0.98 7.61 2.76
CA ASN A 169 -2.06 7.75 1.82
C ASN A 169 -1.90 9.01 0.94
N PRO A 170 -1.64 8.89 -0.38
CA PRO A 170 -1.73 10.05 -1.25
C PRO A 170 -3.20 10.23 -1.61
N ILE A 171 -3.90 11.13 -0.93
CA ILE A 171 -5.16 11.68 -1.45
C ILE A 171 -4.77 12.59 -2.63
N ALA A 172 -4.41 12.00 -3.76
CA ALA A 172 -4.16 12.73 -4.99
C ALA A 172 -5.47 12.87 -5.76
N ILE A 173 -6.27 13.88 -5.42
CA ILE A 173 -7.33 14.34 -6.31
C ILE A 173 -6.63 15.03 -7.49
N ARG A 174 -6.63 14.39 -8.66
CA ARG A 174 -6.08 15.00 -9.88
C ARG A 174 -7.21 15.56 -10.74
N PRO A 175 -7.19 16.86 -11.09
CA PRO A 175 -8.14 17.42 -12.03
C PRO A 175 -7.94 16.80 -13.43
N HIS A 176 -9.04 16.41 -14.07
CA HIS A 176 -9.08 15.94 -15.46
C HIS A 176 -8.90 17.14 -16.41
N ALA A 177 -7.84 17.15 -17.21
CA ALA A 177 -7.71 18.08 -18.34
C ALA A 177 -8.14 17.38 -19.64
N ILE A 178 -9.05 18.01 -20.39
CA ILE A 178 -9.90 17.41 -21.44
C ILE A 178 -9.31 17.48 -22.88
N GLN A 179 -8.03 17.84 -23.11
CA GLN A 179 -7.53 17.93 -24.50
C GLN A 179 -6.15 17.27 -24.72
N GLY A 180 -6.11 16.38 -25.72
CA GLY A 180 -4.96 15.59 -26.20
C GLY A 180 -4.98 14.13 -25.73
N HIS A 181 -5.68 13.23 -26.44
CA HIS A 181 -5.73 11.81 -26.08
C HIS A 181 -4.51 11.06 -26.63
N TRP A 182 -3.64 10.60 -25.74
CA TRP A 182 -2.68 9.54 -26.06
C TRP A 182 -2.86 8.37 -25.09
N SER A 183 -2.57 7.18 -25.60
CA SER A 183 -2.48 5.94 -24.83
C SER A 183 -1.19 5.20 -25.18
N VAL A 184 -0.64 4.48 -24.22
CA VAL A 184 0.50 3.59 -24.40
C VAL A 184 0.13 2.25 -23.77
N ASN A 185 0.00 1.21 -24.60
CA ASN A 185 -0.17 -0.15 -24.12
C ASN A 185 1.21 -0.75 -23.88
N LEU A 186 1.54 -1.08 -22.64
CA LEU A 186 2.87 -1.54 -22.26
C LEU A 186 2.85 -2.99 -21.82
N TRP A 187 3.74 -3.79 -22.38
CA TRP A 187 4.07 -5.12 -21.90
C TRP A 187 5.34 -5.07 -21.06
N ALA A 188 5.37 -5.85 -19.98
CA ALA A 188 6.59 -6.09 -19.22
C ALA A 188 6.57 -7.50 -18.64
N GLY A 189 7.77 -7.98 -18.29
CA GLY A 189 7.93 -9.21 -17.55
C GLY A 189 8.86 -9.08 -16.36
N ILE A 190 8.72 -9.99 -15.42
CA ILE A 190 9.68 -10.19 -14.32
C ILE A 190 10.09 -11.66 -14.35
N CYS A 191 11.40 -11.90 -14.41
CA CYS A 191 11.96 -13.24 -14.34
C CYS A 191 13.17 -13.18 -13.40
N ASP A 192 13.20 -14.04 -12.37
CA ASP A 192 14.20 -13.97 -11.31
C ASP A 192 14.31 -12.57 -10.69
N ASP A 193 15.48 -11.95 -10.79
CA ASP A 193 15.78 -10.58 -10.37
C ASP A 193 16.03 -9.64 -11.58
N PHE A 194 15.41 -9.96 -12.72
CA PHE A 194 15.43 -9.15 -13.93
C PHE A 194 14.03 -8.64 -14.29
N VAL A 195 13.99 -7.41 -14.79
CA VAL A 195 12.84 -6.88 -15.53
C VAL A 195 13.07 -7.15 -17.01
N VAL A 196 12.08 -7.72 -17.69
CA VAL A 196 12.06 -7.96 -19.13
C VAL A 196 11.19 -6.89 -19.78
N GLY A 197 11.73 -6.22 -20.80
CA GLY A 197 11.11 -5.01 -21.35
C GLY A 197 11.47 -3.77 -20.51
N PRO A 198 10.60 -2.73 -20.47
CA PRO A 198 9.24 -2.68 -21.00
C PRO A 198 9.19 -2.59 -22.54
N TYR A 199 8.13 -3.11 -23.15
CA TYR A 199 7.87 -3.04 -24.59
C TYR A 199 6.53 -2.39 -24.88
N ILE A 200 6.47 -1.50 -25.86
CA ILE A 200 5.22 -0.84 -26.25
C ILE A 200 4.51 -1.72 -27.28
N LEU A 201 3.36 -2.26 -26.89
CA LEU A 201 2.49 -3.02 -27.77
C LEU A 201 1.66 -2.09 -28.66
N PRO A 202 1.14 -2.60 -29.79
CA PRO A 202 0.11 -1.91 -30.56
C PRO A 202 -1.12 -1.59 -29.69
N ASP A 203 -1.83 -0.52 -30.03
CA ASP A 203 -3.04 -0.08 -29.31
C ASP A 203 -4.15 -1.15 -29.27
N ARG A 204 -4.19 -2.03 -30.29
CA ARG A 204 -5.10 -3.17 -30.36
C ARG A 204 -4.30 -4.46 -30.40
N LEU A 205 -4.31 -5.17 -29.29
CA LEU A 205 -3.71 -6.50 -29.19
C LEU A 205 -4.73 -7.57 -29.60
N ASN A 206 -4.38 -8.36 -30.60
CA ASN A 206 -5.09 -9.57 -31.03
C ASN A 206 -4.11 -10.75 -31.14
N GLY A 207 -4.65 -11.96 -31.31
CA GLY A 207 -3.84 -13.19 -31.43
C GLY A 207 -2.68 -13.08 -32.45
N PRO A 208 -2.92 -12.65 -33.70
CA PRO A 208 -1.86 -12.44 -34.70
C PRO A 208 -0.76 -11.43 -34.29
N THR A 209 -1.14 -10.30 -33.70
CA THR A 209 -0.13 -9.32 -33.23
C THR A 209 0.63 -9.83 -32.01
N TYR A 210 -0.02 -10.59 -31.13
CA TYR A 210 0.60 -11.14 -29.94
C TYR A 210 1.57 -12.26 -30.28
N ILE A 211 1.22 -13.17 -31.20
CA ILE A 211 2.16 -14.22 -31.63
C ILE A 211 3.39 -13.62 -32.32
N HIS A 212 3.22 -12.58 -33.16
CA HIS A 212 4.36 -11.89 -33.76
C HIS A 212 5.29 -11.30 -32.67
N PHE A 213 4.73 -10.74 -31.60
CA PHE A 213 5.51 -10.29 -30.46
C PHE A 213 6.25 -11.46 -29.78
N LEU A 214 5.58 -12.57 -29.52
CA LEU A 214 6.18 -13.76 -28.90
C LEU A 214 7.31 -14.37 -29.76
N GLU A 215 7.14 -14.43 -31.07
CA GLU A 215 8.08 -15.07 -32.00
C GLU A 215 9.29 -14.19 -32.32
N HIS A 216 9.08 -12.88 -32.49
CA HIS A 216 10.10 -12.01 -33.07
C HIS A 216 10.65 -10.95 -32.12
N VAL A 217 9.95 -10.63 -31.02
CA VAL A 217 10.36 -9.56 -30.10
C VAL A 217 10.80 -10.13 -28.76
N LEU A 218 9.98 -11.00 -28.17
CA LEU A 218 10.24 -11.59 -26.85
C LEU A 218 11.62 -12.27 -26.75
N PRO A 219 12.12 -13.04 -27.75
CA PRO A 219 13.44 -13.67 -27.66
C PRO A 219 14.58 -12.67 -27.46
N GLY A 220 14.50 -11.52 -28.13
CA GLY A 220 15.48 -10.43 -27.98
C GLY A 220 15.41 -9.78 -26.59
N LEU A 221 14.21 -9.58 -26.05
CA LEU A 221 14.04 -9.06 -24.69
C LEU A 221 14.58 -10.02 -23.62
N LEU A 222 14.67 -11.31 -23.93
CA LEU A 222 15.16 -12.35 -23.02
C LEU A 222 16.68 -12.56 -23.09
N GLU A 223 17.42 -11.88 -23.98
CA GLU A 223 18.86 -12.11 -24.15
C GLU A 223 19.67 -11.91 -22.87
N GLU A 224 19.28 -10.91 -22.06
CA GLU A 224 19.89 -10.57 -20.77
C GLU A 224 19.59 -11.61 -19.67
N ILE A 225 18.61 -12.50 -19.88
CA ILE A 225 18.28 -13.55 -18.93
C ILE A 225 19.28 -14.71 -19.09
N PRO A 226 19.90 -15.19 -18.00
CA PRO A 226 20.80 -16.34 -18.03
C PRO A 226 20.21 -17.55 -18.77
N LEU A 227 21.03 -18.19 -19.63
CA LEU A 227 20.59 -19.29 -20.48
C LEU A 227 20.00 -20.47 -19.69
N GLU A 228 20.54 -20.74 -18.50
CA GLU A 228 20.02 -21.74 -17.57
C GLU A 228 18.57 -21.47 -17.19
N ILE A 229 18.25 -20.22 -16.83
CA ILE A 229 16.89 -19.81 -16.48
C ILE A 229 16.00 -19.93 -17.71
N ARG A 230 16.45 -19.40 -18.86
CA ARG A 230 15.65 -19.45 -20.11
C ARG A 230 15.29 -20.86 -20.53
N ARG A 231 16.22 -21.80 -20.44
CA ARG A 231 16.00 -23.21 -20.83
C ARG A 231 14.93 -23.88 -19.97
N ASN A 232 14.84 -23.49 -18.70
CA ASN A 232 13.93 -24.09 -17.71
C ASN A 232 12.72 -23.20 -17.38
N MET A 233 12.55 -22.06 -18.06
CA MET A 233 11.55 -21.09 -17.67
C MET A 233 10.10 -21.57 -17.89
N TYR A 234 9.20 -21.11 -17.02
CA TYR A 234 7.76 -21.14 -17.24
C TYR A 234 7.31 -19.80 -17.79
N PHE A 235 6.54 -19.79 -18.88
CA PHE A 235 5.92 -18.58 -19.41
C PHE A 235 4.54 -18.38 -18.79
N GLN A 236 4.31 -17.29 -18.06
CA GLN A 236 3.00 -16.96 -17.50
C GLN A 236 2.37 -15.80 -18.26
N HIS A 237 1.09 -15.95 -18.63
CA HIS A 237 0.23 -14.85 -19.09
C HIS A 237 -1.21 -15.01 -18.60
N ASP A 238 -2.02 -13.97 -18.74
CA ASP A 238 -3.39 -13.96 -18.24
C ASP A 238 -4.39 -14.61 -19.23
N GLY A 239 -5.69 -14.51 -18.91
CA GLY A 239 -6.76 -15.10 -19.71
C GLY A 239 -7.33 -14.22 -20.83
N ALA A 240 -6.66 -13.14 -21.23
CA ALA A 240 -7.15 -12.22 -22.26
C ALA A 240 -7.42 -12.90 -23.60
N SER A 241 -8.33 -12.34 -24.39
CA SER A 241 -8.76 -12.95 -25.65
C SER A 241 -7.63 -13.15 -26.66
N ALA A 242 -6.65 -12.23 -26.71
CA ALA A 242 -5.48 -12.37 -27.57
C ALA A 242 -4.61 -13.57 -27.15
N HIS A 243 -4.51 -13.83 -25.84
CA HIS A 243 -3.70 -14.91 -25.26
C HIS A 243 -4.34 -16.29 -25.49
N TYR A 244 -5.66 -16.35 -25.58
CA TYR A 244 -6.40 -17.60 -25.82
C TYR A 244 -6.49 -18.03 -27.29
N ALA A 245 -6.00 -17.19 -28.22
CA ALA A 245 -6.04 -17.48 -29.65
C ALA A 245 -5.33 -18.80 -29.98
N ALA A 246 -5.88 -19.56 -30.94
CA ALA A 246 -5.39 -20.92 -31.23
C ALA A 246 -3.92 -20.93 -31.66
N ASN A 247 -3.53 -20.00 -32.53
CA ASN A 247 -2.14 -19.84 -32.97
C ASN A 247 -1.19 -19.55 -31.80
N VAL A 248 -1.58 -18.67 -30.87
CA VAL A 248 -0.78 -18.35 -29.67
C VAL A 248 -0.59 -19.59 -28.81
N ARG A 249 -1.65 -20.37 -28.56
CA ARG A 249 -1.55 -21.60 -27.76
C ARG A 249 -0.68 -22.66 -28.44
N THR A 250 -0.84 -22.86 -29.75
CA THR A 250 0.03 -23.77 -30.52
C THR A 250 1.50 -23.39 -30.39
N TYR A 251 1.83 -22.11 -30.54
CA TYR A 251 3.20 -21.63 -30.34
C TYR A 251 3.70 -21.91 -28.91
N LEU A 252 2.89 -21.63 -27.88
CA LEU A 252 3.29 -21.85 -26.48
C LEU A 252 3.48 -23.34 -26.17
N ASP A 253 2.64 -24.22 -26.72
CA ASP A 253 2.77 -25.67 -26.61
C ASP A 253 4.07 -26.18 -27.28
N GLU A 254 4.49 -25.57 -28.39
CA GLU A 254 5.75 -25.92 -29.07
C GLU A 254 6.99 -25.35 -28.36
N ALA A 255 6.95 -24.07 -28.01
CA ALA A 255 8.10 -23.33 -27.47
C ALA A 255 8.37 -23.63 -25.99
N PHE A 256 7.31 -23.72 -25.17
CA PHE A 256 7.40 -23.91 -23.72
C PHE A 256 6.91 -25.28 -23.25
N ARG A 257 6.19 -26.04 -24.09
CA ARG A 257 5.68 -27.38 -23.77
C ARG A 257 4.77 -27.36 -22.54
N ASP A 258 5.07 -28.15 -21.53
CA ASP A 258 4.37 -28.20 -20.24
C ASP A 258 4.71 -27.03 -19.31
N ARG A 259 5.53 -26.08 -19.78
CA ARG A 259 6.02 -24.94 -18.99
C ARG A 259 5.40 -23.61 -19.41
N TRP A 260 4.09 -23.59 -19.65
CA TRP A 260 3.36 -22.31 -19.72
C TRP A 260 2.11 -22.32 -18.85
N ILE A 261 1.88 -21.18 -18.21
CA ILE A 261 0.82 -20.94 -17.24
C ILE A 261 -0.13 -19.94 -17.87
N GLY A 262 -1.34 -20.40 -18.20
CA GLY A 262 -2.26 -19.60 -19.00
C GLY A 262 -3.57 -20.31 -19.25
N ARG A 263 -4.53 -19.58 -19.81
CA ARG A 263 -5.83 -20.15 -20.12
C ARG A 263 -5.69 -21.18 -21.25
N GLY A 264 -5.93 -22.45 -20.94
CA GLY A 264 -5.82 -23.56 -21.90
C GLY A 264 -4.43 -24.20 -21.97
N GLY A 265 -3.51 -23.82 -21.09
CA GLY A 265 -2.21 -24.48 -20.93
C GLY A 265 -2.23 -25.61 -19.91
N SER A 266 -1.08 -26.28 -19.76
CA SER A 266 -0.89 -27.38 -18.80
C SER A 266 -1.17 -26.95 -17.37
N VAL A 267 -0.86 -25.69 -17.04
CA VAL A 267 -1.19 -25.06 -15.77
C VAL A 267 -2.17 -23.91 -16.02
N PRO A 268 -3.46 -24.07 -15.67
CA PRO A 268 -4.43 -23.01 -15.89
C PRO A 268 -4.17 -21.84 -14.95
N TRP A 269 -3.96 -20.64 -15.52
CA TRP A 269 -3.96 -19.40 -14.74
C TRP A 269 -5.35 -19.15 -14.14
N PRO A 270 -5.46 -18.88 -12.83
CA PRO A 270 -6.77 -18.67 -12.22
C PRO A 270 -7.38 -17.34 -12.68
N PRO A 271 -8.69 -17.32 -13.01
CA PRO A 271 -9.36 -16.10 -13.42
C PRO A 271 -9.33 -15.04 -12.31
N ARG A 272 -9.30 -13.76 -12.70
CA ARG A 272 -9.45 -12.61 -11.78
C ARG A 272 -8.49 -12.63 -10.59
N SER A 273 -7.23 -13.00 -10.85
CA SER A 273 -6.19 -13.14 -9.83
C SER A 273 -4.98 -12.20 -10.03
N PRO A 274 -5.19 -10.87 -10.18
CA PRO A 274 -4.08 -9.91 -10.28
C PRO A 274 -3.25 -9.89 -8.98
N ASP A 275 -3.85 -10.27 -7.86
CA ASP A 275 -3.18 -10.40 -6.57
C ASP A 275 -2.14 -11.54 -6.52
N MET A 276 -2.07 -12.39 -7.55
CA MET A 276 -1.06 -13.45 -7.70
C MET A 276 0.02 -13.10 -8.74
N ASN A 277 -0.12 -12.01 -9.50
CA ASN A 277 0.84 -11.60 -10.52
C ASN A 277 1.72 -10.45 -10.00
N PRO A 278 3.06 -10.61 -9.94
CA PRO A 278 3.96 -9.55 -9.47
C PRO A 278 3.93 -8.28 -10.32
N LEU A 279 3.51 -8.36 -11.59
CA LEU A 279 3.33 -7.17 -12.41
C LEU A 279 2.18 -6.31 -11.86
N ASP A 280 1.07 -6.94 -11.53
CA ASP A 280 -0.14 -6.30 -10.99
C ASP A 280 0.02 -5.78 -9.57
N PHE A 281 0.47 -6.63 -8.64
CA PHE A 281 0.51 -6.25 -7.23
C PHE A 281 1.67 -5.32 -6.89
N PHE A 282 2.69 -5.20 -7.76
CA PHE A 282 3.89 -4.41 -7.49
C PHE A 282 4.28 -3.50 -8.67
N PHE A 283 4.66 -4.07 -9.82
CA PHE A 283 5.36 -3.35 -10.88
C PHE A 283 4.57 -2.15 -11.42
N TRP A 284 3.29 -2.37 -11.74
CA TRP A 284 2.43 -1.32 -12.28
C TRP A 284 2.16 -0.22 -11.26
N GLY A 285 2.01 -0.56 -9.98
CA GLY A 285 1.86 0.41 -8.90
C GLY A 285 3.09 1.31 -8.77
N HIS A 286 4.28 0.72 -8.82
CA HIS A 286 5.56 1.43 -8.78
C HIS A 286 5.70 2.39 -9.97
N LEU A 287 5.50 1.88 -11.20
CA LEU A 287 5.60 2.71 -12.41
C LEU A 287 4.58 3.85 -12.41
N LYS A 288 3.31 3.57 -12.08
CA LYS A 288 2.27 4.61 -12.06
C LYS A 288 2.58 5.70 -11.05
N THR A 289 3.12 5.34 -9.88
CA THR A 289 3.50 6.32 -8.83
C THR A 289 4.60 7.27 -9.32
N ALA A 290 5.58 6.74 -10.05
CA ALA A 290 6.66 7.55 -10.63
C ALA A 290 6.19 8.38 -11.85
N VAL A 291 5.54 7.72 -12.81
CA VAL A 291 5.11 8.31 -14.08
C VAL A 291 4.11 9.44 -13.85
N TYR A 292 3.10 9.19 -13.02
CA TYR A 292 2.05 10.17 -12.76
C TYR A 292 2.37 11.14 -11.64
N ARG A 293 3.58 11.18 -11.07
CA ARG A 293 3.92 12.14 -10.00
C ARG A 293 3.59 13.57 -10.42
N ASP A 294 4.11 13.97 -11.58
CA ASP A 294 3.89 15.30 -12.16
C ASP A 294 3.01 15.21 -13.42
N PRO A 295 2.27 16.27 -13.79
CA PRO A 295 1.60 16.32 -15.08
C PRO A 295 2.57 16.04 -16.24
N MET A 296 2.06 15.44 -17.31
CA MET A 296 2.79 15.16 -18.53
C MET A 296 2.00 15.66 -19.74
N ALA A 297 2.70 16.22 -20.72
CA ALA A 297 2.09 16.79 -21.91
C ALA A 297 2.11 15.82 -23.09
N THR A 298 3.13 14.97 -23.20
CA THR A 298 3.42 14.18 -24.41
C THR A 298 3.55 12.69 -24.14
N ARG A 299 3.43 11.89 -25.20
CA ARG A 299 3.66 10.44 -25.16
C ARG A 299 5.12 10.11 -24.84
N ASP A 300 6.06 10.88 -25.38
CA ASP A 300 7.49 10.60 -25.23
C ASP A 300 7.98 10.85 -23.79
N GLU A 301 7.42 11.87 -23.11
CA GLU A 301 7.65 12.09 -21.67
C GLU A 301 7.25 10.87 -20.83
N VAL A 302 6.13 10.23 -21.19
CA VAL A 302 5.60 9.07 -20.47
C VAL A 302 6.51 7.88 -20.66
N VAL A 303 6.94 7.63 -21.89
CA VAL A 303 7.90 6.57 -22.21
C VAL A 303 9.22 6.80 -21.48
N ALA A 304 9.76 8.03 -21.49
CA ALA A 304 10.97 8.36 -20.76
C ALA A 304 10.83 8.14 -19.24
N ARG A 305 9.70 8.53 -18.64
CA ARG A 305 9.44 8.29 -17.21
C ARG A 305 9.24 6.83 -16.88
N ILE A 306 8.64 6.05 -17.77
CA ILE A 306 8.51 4.59 -17.63
C ILE A 306 9.91 3.97 -17.55
N HIS A 307 10.79 4.26 -18.52
CA HIS A 307 12.17 3.74 -18.51
C HIS A 307 12.94 4.19 -17.26
N GLY A 308 12.81 5.47 -16.89
CA GLY A 308 13.42 5.99 -15.66
C GLY A 308 12.92 5.28 -14.40
N ALA A 309 11.62 5.00 -14.30
CA ALA A 309 11.03 4.30 -13.17
C ALA A 309 11.45 2.83 -13.10
N VAL A 310 11.52 2.13 -14.25
CA VAL A 310 12.04 0.76 -14.33
C VAL A 310 13.49 0.70 -13.85
N ALA A 311 14.33 1.66 -14.24
CA ALA A 311 15.73 1.72 -13.82
C ALA A 311 15.92 1.91 -12.30
N THR A 312 14.90 2.35 -11.57
CA THR A 312 14.96 2.44 -10.10
C THR A 312 14.64 1.13 -9.38
N ILE A 313 14.15 0.11 -10.09
CA ILE A 313 13.81 -1.19 -9.51
C ILE A 313 15.10 -1.98 -9.28
N SER A 314 15.51 -2.11 -8.02
CA SER A 314 16.69 -2.88 -7.65
C SER A 314 16.43 -4.40 -7.67
N ARG A 315 17.50 -5.18 -7.88
CA ARG A 315 17.47 -6.66 -7.78
C ARG A 315 16.93 -7.13 -6.42
N ASP A 316 17.27 -6.45 -5.33
CA ASP A 316 16.77 -6.78 -3.99
C ASP A 316 15.26 -6.54 -3.86
N THR A 317 14.73 -5.55 -4.58
CA THR A 317 13.28 -5.33 -4.65
C THR A 317 12.59 -6.50 -5.35
N LEU A 318 13.14 -6.96 -6.47
CA LEU A 318 12.60 -8.11 -7.21
C LEU A 318 12.68 -9.40 -6.39
N ARG A 319 13.76 -9.64 -5.64
CA ARG A 319 13.86 -10.77 -4.71
C ARG A 319 12.76 -10.74 -3.65
N ARG A 320 12.48 -9.57 -3.05
CA ARG A 320 11.35 -9.39 -2.12
C ARG A 320 10.00 -9.69 -2.76
N VAL A 321 9.80 -9.26 -4.01
CA VAL A 321 8.59 -9.55 -4.78
C VAL A 321 8.42 -11.06 -4.97
N GLN A 322 9.49 -11.79 -5.32
CA GLN A 322 9.47 -13.25 -5.45
C GLN A 322 9.07 -13.94 -4.13
N TYR A 323 9.61 -13.52 -2.98
CA TYR A 323 9.20 -14.06 -1.67
C TYR A 323 7.72 -13.79 -1.38
N ASN A 324 7.19 -12.66 -1.84
CA ASN A 324 5.79 -12.29 -1.63
C ASN A 324 4.82 -13.21 -2.40
N ILE A 325 5.24 -13.79 -3.53
CA ILE A 325 4.42 -14.71 -4.33
C ILE A 325 4.01 -15.93 -3.50
N ARG A 326 4.95 -16.53 -2.78
CA ARG A 326 4.68 -17.66 -1.87
C ARG A 326 3.65 -17.28 -0.81
N ARG A 327 3.88 -16.16 -0.11
CA ARG A 327 2.97 -15.66 0.95
C ARG A 327 1.56 -15.41 0.42
N ARG A 328 1.44 -14.90 -0.82
CA ARG A 328 0.15 -14.67 -1.49
C ARG A 328 -0.58 -15.99 -1.80
N ALA A 329 0.14 -17.01 -2.25
CA ALA A 329 -0.42 -18.33 -2.48
C ALA A 329 -0.88 -19.00 -1.18
N GLU A 330 -0.10 -18.90 -0.10
CA GLU A 330 -0.46 -19.36 1.25
C GLU A 330 -1.73 -18.66 1.75
N ALA A 331 -1.75 -17.32 1.67
CA ALA A 331 -2.92 -16.53 2.05
C ALA A 331 -4.15 -16.90 1.23
N CYS A 332 -4.01 -17.18 -0.07
CA CYS A 332 -5.12 -17.60 -0.91
C CYS A 332 -5.75 -18.92 -0.45
N ILE A 333 -4.93 -19.88 0.02
CA ILE A 333 -5.45 -21.12 0.60
C ILE A 333 -6.19 -20.83 1.91
N GLU A 334 -5.64 -19.96 2.75
CA GLU A 334 -6.24 -19.58 4.04
C GLU A 334 -7.64 -18.95 3.86
N VAL A 335 -7.79 -18.01 2.92
CA VAL A 335 -9.09 -17.41 2.57
C VAL A 335 -9.95 -18.28 1.65
N ARG A 336 -9.58 -19.55 1.43
CA ARG A 336 -10.30 -20.49 0.57
C ARG A 336 -10.58 -19.96 -0.84
N GLY A 337 -9.61 -19.28 -1.45
CA GLY A 337 -9.72 -18.69 -2.78
C GLY A 337 -10.36 -17.31 -2.83
N GLY A 338 -10.68 -16.71 -1.69
CA GLY A 338 -11.17 -15.34 -1.55
C GLY A 338 -10.09 -14.26 -1.74
N HIS A 339 -10.44 -13.01 -1.46
CA HIS A 339 -9.51 -11.88 -1.52
C HIS A 339 -8.44 -12.00 -0.41
N ILE A 340 -7.17 -11.84 -0.76
CA ILE A 340 -6.04 -12.08 0.15
C ILE A 340 -5.56 -10.80 0.84
N GLU A 341 -5.89 -9.63 0.31
CA GLU A 341 -5.48 -8.33 0.82
C GLU A 341 -5.81 -8.13 2.31
N PRO A 342 -6.98 -8.57 2.84
CA PRO A 342 -7.27 -8.46 4.27
C PRO A 342 -6.30 -9.24 5.17
N ILE A 343 -5.85 -10.41 4.73
CA ILE A 343 -4.90 -11.25 5.51
C ILE A 343 -3.48 -10.70 5.42
N LEU A 344 -3.06 -10.27 4.24
CA LEU A 344 -1.71 -9.73 4.03
C LEU A 344 -1.44 -8.45 4.85
N ALA A 345 -2.48 -7.68 5.15
CA ALA A 345 -2.42 -6.48 5.99
C ALA A 345 -2.34 -6.78 7.50
N THR A 346 -2.73 -7.97 7.93
CA THR A 346 -2.75 -8.37 9.36
C THR A 346 -1.44 -9.03 9.81
N LEU A 347 -0.63 -9.47 8.84
CA LEU A 347 0.64 -10.17 9.03
C LEU A 347 1.87 -9.30 8.70
N ALA A 348 1.70 -7.97 8.63
CA ALA A 348 2.75 -6.98 8.42
C ALA A 348 2.78 -6.03 9.62
#